data_AF-A0A926UJV0-F1
#
_entry.id   AF-A0A926UJV0-F1
#
_cell.length_a   1.000
_cell.length_b   1.000
_cell.length_c   1.000
_cell.angle_alpha   90.00
_cell.angle_beta   90.00
_cell.angle_gamma   90.00
#
_symmetry.space_group_name_H-M   'P 1'
#
loop_
_entity.id
_entity.type
_entity.pdbx_description
1 polymer ?
#
loop_
_entity_poly.entity_id
_entity_poly.type
_entity_poly.pdbx_seq_one_letter_code
_entity_poly.pdbx_strand_id
1 'polypeptide(L)'
;MANNDKSKVLIVNKKLIVEGEQDKRVIPELMEANGVPWLQGKEPVYIQSYGSDGFIDHKKISTRLKESGLTHLGLIIDADENPQDRWQSIRNACLKVEIIQKSIDNFPEEMPETGLIINMINQQKFGVWMMPDNQNRGMLETFLAYMIKDESEPLWQYAQEVVTEAKIKGAEFIDEHIDKAYIYSWLAWQKPPGRQLHNAIQEEILNPQHPKAQIFVKWFKDLYDL
;
A
#
# COMPACT_ATOMS: atom_id res chain seq x y z
N MET A 1 39.38 -26.26 10.73
CA MET A 1 39.25 -24.93 10.11
C MET A 1 37.76 -24.63 10.02
N ALA A 2 37.27 -23.73 10.87
CA ALA A 2 35.86 -23.38 10.93
C ALA A 2 35.53 -22.43 9.78
N ASN A 3 34.68 -22.87 8.85
CA ASN A 3 34.09 -22.01 7.83
C ASN A 3 33.03 -21.15 8.51
N ASN A 4 33.40 -19.90 8.77
CA ASN A 4 32.52 -18.89 9.33
C ASN A 4 31.74 -18.26 8.17
N ASP A 5 30.73 -18.98 7.66
CA ASP A 5 29.77 -18.43 6.71
C ASP A 5 28.85 -17.46 7.49
N LYS A 6 29.35 -16.24 7.67
CA LYS A 6 28.54 -15.12 8.11
C LYS A 6 27.53 -14.89 6.99
N SER A 7 26.31 -15.37 7.19
CA SER A 7 25.10 -14.89 6.53
C SER A 7 25.24 -13.38 6.34
N LYS A 8 25.46 -12.93 5.10
CA LYS A 8 25.36 -11.51 4.76
C LYS A 8 23.94 -11.10 5.14
N VAL A 9 23.80 -10.43 6.28
CA VAL A 9 22.59 -9.70 6.60
C VAL A 9 22.41 -8.73 5.44
N LEU A 10 21.39 -8.97 4.61
CA LEU A 10 20.94 -8.00 3.63
C LEU A 10 20.68 -6.73 4.43
N ILE A 11 21.53 -5.72 4.27
CA ILE A 11 21.27 -4.42 4.89
C ILE A 11 20.08 -3.87 4.11
N VAL A 12 18.92 -3.95 4.74
CA VAL A 12 17.67 -3.44 4.18
C VAL A 12 17.72 -1.93 4.30
N ASN A 13 18.22 -1.27 3.27
CA ASN A 13 18.34 0.18 3.26
C ASN A 13 17.00 0.86 2.93
N LYS A 14 16.10 0.17 2.22
CA LYS A 14 14.80 0.68 1.77
C LYS A 14 13.69 -0.21 2.34
N LYS A 15 12.78 0.36 3.12
CA LYS A 15 11.72 -0.38 3.81
C LYS A 15 10.36 0.25 3.56
N LEU A 16 9.35 -0.60 3.36
CA LEU A 16 7.94 -0.25 3.30
C LEU A 16 7.19 -1.02 4.39
N ILE A 17 6.43 -0.33 5.23
CA ILE A 17 5.50 -0.96 6.17
C ILE A 17 4.10 -0.88 5.58
N VAL A 18 3.40 -2.01 5.57
CA VAL A 18 2.02 -2.14 5.07
C VAL A 18 1.14 -2.75 6.15
N GLU A 19 -0.18 -2.52 6.07
CA GLU A 19 -1.13 -3.10 7.03
C GLU A 19 -1.25 -4.61 6.88
N GLY A 20 -1.46 -5.11 5.66
CA GLY A 20 -1.81 -6.51 5.41
C GLY A 20 -0.75 -7.34 4.67
N GLU A 21 -0.87 -8.66 4.79
CA GLU A 21 -0.07 -9.60 3.98
C GLU A 21 -0.44 -9.54 2.49
N GLN A 22 -1.64 -9.07 2.14
CA GLN A 22 -2.06 -8.93 0.73
C GLN A 22 -1.28 -7.80 0.05
N ASP A 23 -1.11 -6.64 0.71
CA ASP A 23 -0.32 -5.52 0.21
C ASP A 23 1.11 -5.96 -0.14
N LYS A 24 1.72 -6.72 0.76
CA LYS A 24 3.07 -7.26 0.60
C LYS A 24 3.21 -8.15 -0.65
N ARG A 25 2.13 -8.81 -1.09
CA ARG A 25 2.12 -9.64 -2.30
C ARG A 25 1.73 -8.85 -3.55
N VAL A 26 0.83 -7.88 -3.42
CA VAL A 26 0.29 -7.09 -4.53
C VAL A 26 1.28 -6.05 -5.04
N ILE A 27 1.96 -5.33 -4.13
CA ILE A 27 2.85 -4.23 -4.50
C ILE A 27 4.01 -4.68 -5.41
N PRO A 28 4.70 -5.81 -5.15
CA PRO A 28 5.73 -6.33 -6.06
C PRO A 28 5.22 -6.54 -7.48
N GLU A 29 4.09 -7.22 -7.65
CA GLU A 29 3.50 -7.47 -8.99
C GLU A 29 3.16 -6.17 -9.72
N LEU A 30 2.61 -5.18 -8.99
CA LEU A 30 2.32 -3.87 -9.57
C LEU A 30 3.59 -3.13 -9.97
N MET A 31 4.65 -3.20 -9.17
CA MET A 31 5.93 -2.56 -9.47
C MET A 31 6.64 -3.24 -10.65
N GLU A 32 6.63 -4.57 -10.72
CA GLU A 32 7.17 -5.33 -11.85
C GLU A 32 6.45 -4.99 -13.16
N ALA A 33 5.12 -4.97 -13.14
CA ALA A 33 4.31 -4.56 -14.29
C ALA A 33 4.59 -3.11 -14.72
N ASN A 34 5.14 -2.28 -13.83
CA ASN A 34 5.53 -0.89 -14.09
C ASN A 34 7.05 -0.70 -14.26
N GLY A 35 7.78 -1.77 -14.58
CA GLY A 35 9.18 -1.71 -15.01
C GLY A 35 10.20 -1.64 -13.88
N VAL A 36 9.82 -1.93 -12.64
CA VAL A 36 10.74 -2.05 -11.50
C VAL A 36 11.03 -3.53 -11.26
N PRO A 37 12.24 -4.04 -11.57
CA PRO A 37 12.55 -5.45 -11.39
C PRO A 37 12.46 -5.88 -9.92
N TRP A 38 11.73 -6.95 -9.62
CA TRP A 38 11.54 -7.46 -8.26
C TRP A 38 12.07 -8.89 -8.09
N LEU A 39 13.33 -9.06 -8.44
CA LEU A 39 13.99 -10.37 -8.40
C LEU A 39 14.18 -10.86 -6.97
N GLN A 40 13.82 -12.11 -6.71
CA GLN A 40 13.98 -12.76 -5.40
C GLN A 40 15.43 -12.65 -4.88
N GLY A 41 15.58 -12.16 -3.65
CA GLY A 41 16.87 -11.91 -2.99
C GLY A 41 17.61 -10.65 -3.46
N LYS A 42 17.02 -9.89 -4.38
CA LYS A 42 17.49 -8.58 -4.87
C LYS A 42 16.33 -7.58 -4.93
N GLU A 43 15.37 -7.73 -4.03
CA GLU A 43 14.21 -6.86 -3.94
C GLU A 43 14.67 -5.40 -3.73
N PRO A 44 14.18 -4.44 -4.53
CA PRO A 44 14.63 -3.05 -4.40
C PRO A 44 14.16 -2.41 -3.08
N VAL A 45 13.07 -2.93 -2.51
CA VAL A 45 12.47 -2.47 -1.26
C VAL A 45 12.03 -3.70 -0.46
N TYR A 46 12.34 -3.72 0.84
CA TYR A 46 11.82 -4.74 1.73
C TYR A 46 10.44 -4.33 2.25
N ILE A 47 9.43 -5.14 1.98
CA ILE A 47 8.06 -4.91 2.44
C ILE A 47 7.77 -5.76 3.68
N GLN A 48 7.41 -5.09 4.78
CA GLN A 48 6.99 -5.70 6.03
C GLN A 48 5.50 -5.42 6.26
N SER A 49 4.72 -6.49 6.34
CA SER A 49 3.34 -6.43 6.84
C SER A 49 3.35 -6.35 8.37
N TYR A 50 2.47 -5.50 8.92
CA TYR A 50 2.33 -5.30 10.35
C TYR A 50 1.12 -6.06 10.94
N GLY A 51 0.13 -6.39 10.12
CA GLY A 51 -1.12 -7.04 10.49
C GLY A 51 -2.20 -6.08 11.04
N SER A 52 -1.89 -4.80 11.16
CA SER A 52 -2.80 -3.70 11.51
C SER A 52 -2.15 -2.34 11.28
N ASP A 53 -2.92 -1.27 11.42
CA ASP A 53 -2.47 0.13 11.48
C ASP A 53 -1.69 0.49 12.76
N GLY A 54 -1.46 -0.46 13.67
CA GLY A 54 -0.84 -0.21 14.97
C GLY A 54 0.60 0.30 14.89
N PHE A 55 1.23 0.34 13.70
CA PHE A 55 2.51 1.00 13.47
C PHE A 55 2.42 2.53 13.38
N ILE A 56 1.21 3.10 13.28
CA ILE A 56 0.95 4.55 13.39
C ILE A 56 1.08 4.97 14.86
N ASP A 57 2.31 4.90 15.35
CA ASP A 57 2.70 5.39 16.66
C ASP A 57 4.06 6.07 16.54
N HIS A 58 4.18 7.25 17.14
CA HIS A 58 5.41 8.05 17.09
C HIS A 58 6.65 7.29 17.58
N LYS A 59 6.53 6.41 18.60
CA LYS A 59 7.68 5.63 19.08
C LYS A 59 8.07 4.58 18.08
N LYS A 60 7.10 3.89 17.47
CA LYS A 60 7.35 2.90 16.41
C LYS A 60 7.98 3.56 15.19
N ILE A 61 7.40 4.65 14.68
CA ILE A 61 7.97 5.43 13.56
C ILE A 61 9.39 5.89 13.90
N SER A 62 9.61 6.51 15.07
CA SER A 62 10.94 6.95 15.51
C SER A 62 11.94 5.79 15.61
N THR A 63 11.50 4.63 16.10
CA THR A 63 12.34 3.43 16.21
C THR A 63 12.76 2.95 14.83
N ARG A 64 11.83 2.88 13.87
CA ARG A 64 12.13 2.48 12.49
C ARG A 64 13.13 3.43 11.85
N LEU A 65 12.93 4.73 11.93
CA LEU A 65 13.85 5.73 11.35
C LEU A 65 15.29 5.66 11.89
N LYS A 66 15.46 5.13 13.11
CA LYS A 66 16.77 4.93 13.77
C LYS A 66 17.41 3.57 13.45
N GLU A 67 16.77 2.71 12.67
CA GLU A 67 17.35 1.43 12.27
C GLU A 67 18.64 1.66 11.46
N SER A 68 19.70 0.94 11.85
CA SER A 68 21.02 1.08 11.22
C SER A 68 20.96 0.73 9.73
N GLY A 69 21.50 1.63 8.89
CA GLY A 69 21.54 1.46 7.44
C GLY A 69 20.27 1.88 6.70
N LEU A 70 19.19 2.24 7.41
CA LEU A 70 17.97 2.71 6.76
C LEU A 70 18.21 4.04 6.03
N THR A 71 17.76 4.10 4.79
CA THR A 71 17.81 5.28 3.91
C THR A 71 16.42 5.74 3.49
N HIS A 72 15.46 4.82 3.37
CA HIS A 72 14.11 5.12 2.90
C HIS A 72 13.09 4.35 3.74
N LEU A 73 12.09 5.06 4.28
CA LEU A 73 10.96 4.48 5.00
C LEU A 73 9.66 4.93 4.36
N GLY A 74 8.85 3.98 3.90
CA GLY A 74 7.48 4.21 3.47
C GLY A 74 6.50 3.57 4.43
N LEU A 75 5.32 4.18 4.56
CA LEU A 75 4.16 3.64 5.24
C LEU A 75 2.98 3.62 4.25
N ILE A 76 2.28 2.50 4.14
CA ILE A 76 0.99 2.40 3.46
C ILE A 76 -0.07 2.04 4.50
N ILE A 77 -1.16 2.80 4.49
CA ILE A 77 -2.25 2.72 5.46
C ILE A 77 -3.58 2.71 4.72
N ASP A 78 -4.56 1.95 5.17
CA ASP A 78 -5.93 2.02 4.67
C ASP A 78 -6.66 3.25 5.24
N ALA A 79 -7.39 3.98 4.39
CA ALA A 79 -8.21 5.11 4.85
C ALA A 79 -9.45 4.64 5.63
N ASP A 80 -9.87 3.39 5.43
CA ASP A 80 -11.11 2.82 5.92
C ASP A 80 -12.29 3.75 5.61
N GLU A 81 -13.08 4.15 6.61
CA GLU A 81 -14.29 4.97 6.42
C GLU A 81 -14.05 6.49 6.53
N ASN A 82 -12.99 6.93 7.22
CA ASN A 82 -12.73 8.35 7.48
C ASN A 82 -11.28 8.75 7.15
N PRO A 83 -11.00 9.13 5.88
CA PRO A 83 -9.67 9.54 5.42
C PRO A 83 -9.09 10.72 6.19
N GLN A 84 -9.93 11.69 6.57
CA GLN A 84 -9.48 12.92 7.25
C GLN A 84 -8.99 12.61 8.66
N ASP A 85 -9.78 11.85 9.43
CA ASP A 85 -9.39 11.43 10.78
C ASP A 85 -8.16 10.51 10.73
N ARG A 86 -8.10 9.63 9.72
CA ARG A 86 -6.94 8.75 9.49
C ARG A 86 -5.67 9.55 9.25
N TRP A 87 -5.72 10.51 8.33
CA TRP A 87 -4.59 11.41 8.06
C TRP A 87 -4.21 12.22 9.30
N GLN A 88 -5.18 12.76 10.03
CA GLN A 88 -4.91 13.53 11.25
C GLN A 88 -4.20 12.67 12.31
N SER A 89 -4.57 11.40 12.45
CA SER A 89 -3.88 10.45 13.34
C SER A 89 -2.41 10.24 12.93
N ILE A 90 -2.16 9.97 11.64
CA ILE A 90 -0.81 9.80 11.09
C ILE A 90 0.02 11.07 11.28
N ARG A 91 -0.54 12.22 10.94
CA ARG A 91 0.06 13.54 11.10
C ARG A 91 0.44 13.80 12.56
N ASN A 92 -0.47 13.54 13.50
CA ASN A 92 -0.21 13.69 14.94
C ASN A 92 0.92 12.78 15.42
N ALA A 93 1.04 11.56 14.89
CA ALA A 93 2.15 10.67 15.19
C ALA A 93 3.47 11.19 14.61
N CYS A 94 3.47 11.67 13.37
CA CYS A 94 4.64 12.21 12.70
C CYS A 94 5.19 13.48 13.38
N LEU A 95 4.30 14.40 13.78
CA LEU A 95 4.67 15.64 14.48
C LEU A 95 5.35 15.41 15.84
N LYS A 96 5.13 14.24 16.46
CA LYS A 96 5.81 13.83 17.70
C LYS A 96 7.19 13.21 17.46
N VAL A 97 7.61 13.02 16.22
CA VAL A 97 8.93 12.48 15.85
C VAL A 97 9.87 13.63 15.52
N GLU A 98 10.82 13.89 16.41
CA GLU A 98 11.74 15.04 16.35
C GLU A 98 12.47 15.19 14.98
N ILE A 99 12.96 14.09 14.40
CA ILE A 99 13.68 14.15 13.12
C ILE A 99 12.76 14.54 11.95
N ILE A 100 11.48 14.14 11.99
CA ILE A 100 10.48 14.54 10.98
C ILE A 100 10.18 16.03 11.15
N GLN A 101 9.89 16.48 12.37
CA GLN A 101 9.59 17.88 12.66
C GLN A 101 10.72 18.82 12.24
N LYS A 102 11.99 18.43 12.43
CA LYS A 102 13.15 19.23 12.00
C LYS A 102 13.40 19.19 10.49
N SER A 103 12.72 18.31 9.77
CA SER A 103 12.94 18.08 8.33
C SER A 103 11.91 18.76 7.43
N ILE A 104 10.84 19.32 8.00
CA ILE A 104 9.81 20.00 7.24
C ILE A 104 9.26 21.17 8.04
N ASP A 105 9.30 22.37 7.46
CA ASP A 105 8.84 23.59 8.13
C ASP A 105 7.32 23.60 8.29
N ASN A 106 6.60 23.21 7.21
CA ASN A 106 5.13 23.20 7.17
C ASN A 106 4.64 21.78 6.85
N PHE A 107 4.35 21.01 7.90
CA PHE A 107 3.75 19.69 7.73
C PHE A 107 2.31 19.84 7.20
N PRO A 108 1.95 19.21 6.06
CA PRO A 108 0.64 19.39 5.43
C PRO A 108 -0.52 19.15 6.39
N GLU A 109 -1.50 20.05 6.42
CA GLU A 109 -2.75 19.86 7.20
C GLU A 109 -3.62 18.78 6.55
N GLU A 110 -3.63 18.71 5.22
CA GLU A 110 -4.34 17.70 4.43
C GLU A 110 -3.35 16.73 3.77
N MET A 111 -3.80 15.50 3.51
CA MET A 111 -2.99 14.50 2.84
C MET A 111 -2.76 14.93 1.38
N PRO A 112 -1.51 14.98 0.89
CA PRO A 112 -1.25 15.31 -0.51
C PRO A 112 -1.83 14.24 -1.45
N GLU A 113 -2.46 14.65 -2.56
CA GLU A 113 -3.02 13.74 -3.58
C GLU A 113 -1.97 12.78 -4.16
N THR A 114 -0.72 13.21 -4.24
CA THR A 114 0.41 12.43 -4.75
C THR A 114 1.12 11.60 -3.68
N GLY A 115 0.57 11.53 -2.46
CA GLY A 115 1.22 10.96 -1.30
C GLY A 115 2.25 11.90 -0.66
N LEU A 116 2.54 11.67 0.63
CA LEU A 116 3.54 12.43 1.36
C LEU A 116 4.94 11.86 1.06
N ILE A 117 5.90 12.74 0.78
CA ILE A 117 7.34 12.42 0.79
C ILE A 117 8.07 13.57 1.49
N ILE A 118 8.88 13.24 2.50
CA ILE A 118 9.73 14.15 3.25
C ILE A 118 11.19 13.74 3.03
N ASN A 119 11.97 14.65 2.45
CA ASN A 119 13.43 14.53 2.42
C ASN A 119 13.98 15.01 3.76
N MET A 120 14.51 14.11 4.57
CA MET A 120 14.95 14.43 5.93
C MET A 120 16.33 15.07 5.94
N ILE A 121 16.60 15.87 6.99
CA ILE A 121 17.90 16.57 7.17
C ILE A 121 19.11 15.62 7.25
N ASN A 122 18.87 14.35 7.58
CA ASN A 122 19.88 13.29 7.61
C ASN A 122 19.98 12.49 6.31
N GLN A 123 19.43 13.02 5.20
CA GLN A 123 19.42 12.41 3.86
C GLN A 123 18.58 11.13 3.72
N GLN A 124 17.82 10.74 4.76
CA GLN A 124 16.82 9.70 4.62
C GLN A 124 15.56 10.27 3.94
N LYS A 125 14.76 9.43 3.28
CA LYS A 125 13.39 9.80 2.88
C LYS A 125 12.36 9.09 3.72
N PHE A 126 11.31 9.81 4.09
CA PHE A 126 10.12 9.28 4.75
C PHE A 126 8.90 9.54 3.89
N GLY A 127 8.08 8.53 3.64
CA GLY A 127 6.86 8.67 2.85
C GLY A 127 5.65 8.02 3.50
N VAL A 128 4.49 8.57 3.19
CA VAL A 128 3.19 8.01 3.57
C VAL A 128 2.31 7.97 2.33
N TRP A 129 1.63 6.83 2.15
CA TRP A 129 0.54 6.67 1.20
C TRP A 129 -0.69 6.16 1.95
N MET A 130 -1.85 6.72 1.64
CA MET A 130 -3.12 6.30 2.22
C MET A 130 -3.97 5.70 1.10
N MET A 131 -4.37 4.43 1.23
CA MET A 131 -5.23 3.78 0.26
C MET A 131 -6.61 4.44 0.22
N PRO A 132 -7.30 4.42 -0.93
CA PRO A 132 -6.79 3.91 -2.20
C PRO A 132 -5.94 4.95 -2.97
N ASP A 133 -6.12 6.25 -2.71
CA ASP A 133 -5.62 7.33 -3.56
C ASP A 133 -5.24 8.61 -2.80
N ASN A 134 -5.00 8.49 -1.49
CA ASN A 134 -4.70 9.56 -0.53
C ASN A 134 -5.86 10.50 -0.20
N GLN A 135 -7.02 10.40 -0.86
CA GLN A 135 -8.13 11.35 -0.71
C GLN A 135 -9.42 10.67 -0.27
N ASN A 136 -9.74 9.53 -0.88
CA ASN A 136 -10.98 8.81 -0.68
C ASN A 136 -10.86 7.77 0.43
N ARG A 137 -12.03 7.34 0.91
CA ARG A 137 -12.17 6.20 1.81
C ARG A 137 -11.77 4.91 1.09
N GLY A 138 -11.37 3.91 1.85
CA GLY A 138 -11.16 2.57 1.34
C GLY A 138 -9.84 1.94 1.75
N MET A 139 -9.55 0.83 1.10
CA MET A 139 -8.46 -0.08 1.41
C MET A 139 -7.80 -0.59 0.13
N LEU A 140 -6.88 -1.55 0.25
CA LEU A 140 -6.25 -2.22 -0.89
C LEU A 140 -7.26 -2.69 -1.96
N GLU A 141 -8.37 -3.32 -1.56
CA GLU A 141 -9.40 -3.76 -2.50
C GLU A 141 -10.05 -2.61 -3.27
N THR A 142 -10.28 -1.46 -2.63
CA THR A 142 -10.77 -0.24 -3.29
C THR A 142 -9.77 0.29 -4.31
N PHE A 143 -8.47 0.24 -3.99
CA PHE A 143 -7.39 0.62 -4.89
C PHE A 143 -7.33 -0.30 -6.12
N LEU A 144 -7.45 -1.60 -5.91
CA LEU A 144 -7.44 -2.60 -6.98
C LEU A 144 -8.67 -2.51 -7.88
N ALA A 145 -9.82 -2.12 -7.35
CA ALA A 145 -11.01 -1.88 -8.15
C ALA A 145 -10.80 -0.76 -9.19
N TYR A 146 -9.92 0.22 -8.94
CA TYR A 146 -9.57 1.22 -9.96
C TYR A 146 -8.85 0.64 -11.17
N MET A 147 -8.30 -0.56 -11.08
CA MET A 147 -7.60 -1.22 -12.18
C MET A 147 -8.52 -2.13 -13.00
N ILE A 148 -9.80 -2.25 -12.65
CA ILE A 148 -10.77 -2.95 -13.48
C ILE A 148 -10.87 -2.19 -14.81
N LYS A 149 -10.76 -2.93 -15.93
CA LYS A 149 -10.77 -2.34 -17.27
C LYS A 149 -12.14 -1.79 -17.60
N ASP A 150 -12.21 -0.69 -18.34
CA ASP A 150 -13.47 -0.04 -18.72
C ASP A 150 -14.43 -1.02 -19.44
N GLU A 151 -13.91 -1.94 -20.25
CA GLU A 151 -14.74 -2.96 -20.91
C GLU A 151 -15.40 -3.97 -19.94
N SER A 152 -14.89 -4.07 -18.70
CA SER A 152 -15.42 -4.93 -17.65
C SER A 152 -16.42 -4.21 -16.73
N GLU A 153 -16.65 -2.91 -16.94
CA GLU A 153 -17.53 -2.09 -16.10
C GLU A 153 -18.94 -2.68 -15.94
N PRO A 154 -19.62 -3.21 -16.99
CA PRO A 154 -20.94 -3.81 -16.80
C PRO A 154 -20.92 -5.05 -15.88
N LEU A 155 -19.87 -5.88 -15.98
CA LEU A 155 -19.72 -7.07 -15.12
C LEU A 155 -19.31 -6.68 -13.70
N TRP A 156 -18.54 -5.60 -13.55
CA TRP A 156 -18.19 -5.05 -12.26
C TRP A 156 -19.41 -4.50 -11.51
N GLN A 157 -20.24 -3.70 -12.17
CA GLN A 157 -21.50 -3.20 -11.61
C GLN A 157 -22.42 -4.37 -11.20
N TYR A 158 -22.53 -5.39 -12.04
CA TYR A 158 -23.30 -6.58 -11.72
C TYR A 158 -22.76 -7.34 -10.49
N ALA A 159 -21.43 -7.39 -10.30
CA ALA A 159 -20.84 -7.97 -9.08
C ALA A 159 -21.27 -7.19 -7.83
N GLN A 160 -21.32 -5.86 -7.92
CA GLN A 160 -21.75 -5.02 -6.81
C GLN A 160 -23.23 -5.20 -6.48
N GLU A 161 -24.08 -5.32 -7.50
CA GLU A 161 -25.51 -5.62 -7.34
C GLU A 161 -25.71 -6.98 -6.64
N VAL A 162 -25.04 -8.03 -7.11
CA VAL A 162 -25.14 -9.39 -6.55
C VAL A 162 -24.68 -9.42 -5.09
N VAL A 163 -23.57 -8.74 -4.77
CA VAL A 163 -23.07 -8.65 -3.39
C VAL A 163 -24.06 -7.89 -2.50
N THR A 164 -24.63 -6.80 -2.99
CA THR A 164 -25.67 -6.04 -2.27
C THR A 164 -26.90 -6.91 -2.00
N GLU A 165 -27.36 -7.68 -2.99
CA GLU A 165 -28.46 -8.62 -2.82
C GLU A 165 -28.10 -9.75 -1.85
N ALA A 166 -26.90 -10.31 -1.95
CA ALA A 166 -26.41 -11.37 -1.07
C ALA A 166 -26.39 -10.91 0.39
N LYS A 167 -26.01 -9.66 0.66
CA LYS A 167 -26.08 -9.06 1.99
C LYS A 167 -27.51 -9.07 2.54
N ILE A 168 -28.49 -8.66 1.74
CA ILE A 168 -29.92 -8.69 2.11
C ILE A 168 -30.39 -10.13 2.38
N LYS A 169 -29.86 -11.11 1.64
CA LYS A 169 -30.16 -12.54 1.84
C LYS A 169 -29.40 -13.20 3.00
N GLY A 170 -28.60 -12.45 3.76
CA GLY A 170 -27.93 -12.96 4.96
C GLY A 170 -26.47 -13.37 4.77
N ALA A 171 -25.77 -12.85 3.75
CA ALA A 171 -24.32 -13.00 3.67
C ALA A 171 -23.63 -12.41 4.92
N GLU A 172 -22.61 -13.12 5.43
CA GLU A 172 -22.03 -12.87 6.76
C GLU A 172 -20.97 -11.76 6.82
N PHE A 173 -20.51 -11.24 5.68
CA PHE A 173 -19.49 -10.19 5.66
C PHE A 173 -20.04 -8.91 6.31
N ILE A 174 -19.21 -8.19 7.06
CA ILE A 174 -19.55 -6.90 7.68
C ILE A 174 -19.51 -5.76 6.65
N ASP A 175 -20.13 -4.62 6.96
CA ASP A 175 -20.29 -3.52 5.99
C ASP A 175 -18.94 -2.90 5.61
N GLU A 176 -18.00 -2.87 6.55
CA GLU A 176 -16.62 -2.41 6.36
C GLU A 176 -15.85 -3.29 5.35
N HIS A 177 -16.30 -4.51 5.08
CA HIS A 177 -15.69 -5.42 4.12
C HIS A 177 -16.42 -5.44 2.76
N ILE A 178 -17.31 -4.48 2.48
CA ILE A 178 -18.12 -4.51 1.27
C ILE A 178 -17.28 -4.44 -0.02
N ASP A 179 -16.24 -3.60 -0.06
CA ASP A 179 -15.33 -3.50 -1.21
C ASP A 179 -14.56 -4.81 -1.45
N LYS A 180 -14.24 -5.53 -0.37
CA LYS A 180 -13.68 -6.88 -0.43
C LYS A 180 -14.68 -7.83 -1.05
N ALA A 181 -15.92 -7.83 -0.58
CA ALA A 181 -16.96 -8.69 -1.14
C ALA A 181 -17.18 -8.42 -2.64
N TYR A 182 -17.16 -7.15 -3.07
CA TYR A 182 -17.24 -6.77 -4.47
C TYR A 182 -16.11 -7.38 -5.31
N ILE A 183 -14.85 -7.06 -4.99
CA ILE A 183 -13.72 -7.47 -5.85
C ILE A 183 -13.54 -8.99 -5.87
N TYR A 184 -13.72 -9.68 -4.74
CA TYR A 184 -13.60 -11.13 -4.71
C TYR A 184 -14.74 -11.85 -5.44
N SER A 185 -15.96 -11.29 -5.43
CA SER A 185 -17.07 -11.81 -6.23
C SER A 185 -16.82 -11.63 -7.72
N TRP A 186 -16.31 -10.46 -8.11
CA TRP A 186 -15.93 -10.20 -9.50
C TRP A 186 -14.78 -11.11 -9.95
N LEU A 187 -13.75 -11.33 -9.09
CA LEU A 187 -12.64 -12.23 -9.36
C LEU A 187 -13.08 -13.70 -9.51
N ALA A 188 -14.15 -14.11 -8.84
CA ALA A 188 -14.74 -15.44 -8.99
C ALA A 188 -15.26 -15.72 -10.42
N TRP A 189 -15.52 -14.68 -11.21
CA TRP A 189 -16.05 -14.79 -12.58
C TRP A 189 -14.99 -14.62 -13.67
N GLN A 190 -13.74 -14.38 -13.28
CA GLN A 190 -12.65 -14.17 -14.23
C GLN A 190 -12.16 -15.48 -14.84
N LYS A 191 -11.20 -15.37 -15.79
CA LYS A 191 -10.57 -16.52 -16.41
C LYS A 191 -9.09 -16.62 -16.00
N PRO A 192 -8.69 -17.70 -15.28
CA PRO A 192 -9.56 -18.67 -14.62
C PRO A 192 -10.28 -18.06 -13.40
N PRO A 193 -11.35 -18.71 -12.91
CA PRO A 193 -12.16 -18.16 -11.82
C PRO A 193 -11.41 -18.15 -10.49
N GLY A 194 -11.71 -17.16 -9.66
CA GLY A 194 -11.26 -17.09 -8.27
C GLY A 194 -9.77 -16.72 -8.11
N ARG A 195 -9.24 -15.88 -9.00
CA ARG A 195 -7.85 -15.42 -8.89
C ARG A 195 -7.61 -14.64 -7.61
N GLN A 196 -6.42 -14.84 -7.03
CA GLN A 196 -5.92 -14.01 -5.94
C GLN A 196 -5.49 -12.63 -6.48
N LEU A 197 -5.55 -11.60 -5.64
CA LEU A 197 -5.31 -10.20 -6.04
C LEU A 197 -3.97 -9.98 -6.77
N HIS A 198 -2.88 -10.54 -6.25
CA HIS A 198 -1.55 -10.43 -6.88
C HIS A 198 -1.50 -11.11 -8.26
N ASN A 199 -2.08 -12.32 -8.40
CA ASN A 199 -2.17 -13.00 -9.69
C ASN A 199 -3.06 -12.22 -10.67
N ALA A 200 -4.10 -11.52 -10.19
CA ALA A 200 -4.95 -10.72 -11.05
C ALA A 200 -4.20 -9.53 -11.68
N ILE A 201 -3.18 -8.99 -11.00
CA ILE A 201 -2.27 -7.99 -11.58
C ILE A 201 -1.31 -8.66 -12.57
N GLN A 202 -0.65 -9.74 -12.14
CA GLN A 202 0.33 -10.46 -12.96
C GLN A 202 -0.25 -10.95 -14.30
N GLU A 203 -1.50 -11.37 -14.29
CA GLU A 203 -2.22 -11.91 -15.46
C GLU A 203 -3.01 -10.83 -16.23
N GLU A 204 -2.82 -9.55 -15.88
CA GLU A 204 -3.49 -8.40 -16.51
C GLU A 204 -5.02 -8.51 -16.50
N ILE A 205 -5.60 -9.21 -15.51
CA ILE A 205 -7.04 -9.19 -15.23
C ILE A 205 -7.40 -7.80 -14.69
N LEU A 206 -6.59 -7.30 -13.77
CA LEU A 206 -6.52 -5.90 -13.38
C LEU A 206 -5.45 -5.22 -14.24
N ASN A 207 -5.72 -4.00 -14.73
CA ASN A 207 -4.79 -3.20 -15.54
C ASN A 207 -3.78 -2.45 -14.66
N PRO A 208 -2.51 -2.90 -14.58
CA PRO A 208 -1.50 -2.24 -13.75
C PRO A 208 -1.07 -0.87 -14.27
N GLN A 209 -1.40 -0.53 -15.52
CA GLN A 209 -1.10 0.76 -16.16
C GLN A 209 -2.26 1.77 -16.04
N HIS A 210 -3.32 1.44 -15.28
CA HIS A 210 -4.45 2.34 -15.11
C HIS A 210 -4.02 3.70 -14.51
N PRO A 211 -4.49 4.86 -15.03
CA PRO A 211 -4.02 6.18 -14.59
C PRO A 211 -4.07 6.43 -13.09
N LYS A 212 -5.11 5.91 -12.39
CA LYS A 212 -5.20 6.02 -10.93
C LYS A 212 -4.11 5.22 -10.20
N ALA A 213 -3.74 4.04 -10.71
CA ALA A 213 -2.64 3.25 -10.16
C ALA A 213 -1.28 3.93 -10.40
N GLN A 214 -1.13 4.68 -11.49
CA GLN A 214 0.12 5.36 -11.83
C GLN A 214 0.53 6.45 -10.83
N ILE A 215 -0.43 7.04 -10.10
CA ILE A 215 -0.11 7.98 -9.02
C ILE A 215 0.64 7.27 -7.89
N PHE A 216 0.16 6.09 -7.48
CA PHE A 216 0.83 5.24 -6.49
C PHE A 216 2.20 4.76 -6.99
N VAL A 217 2.28 4.28 -8.23
CA VAL A 217 3.54 3.83 -8.85
C VAL A 217 4.57 4.95 -8.86
N LYS A 218 4.15 6.16 -9.22
CA LYS A 218 5.02 7.34 -9.21
C LYS A 218 5.49 7.67 -7.80
N TRP A 219 4.58 7.73 -6.82
CA TRP A 219 4.94 7.97 -5.42
C TRP A 219 5.96 6.94 -4.91
N PHE A 220 5.75 5.67 -5.21
CA PHE A 220 6.66 4.59 -4.81
C PHE A 220 8.05 4.79 -5.42
N LYS A 221 8.14 5.06 -6.72
CA LYS A 221 9.40 5.32 -7.42
C LYS A 221 10.13 6.55 -6.89
N ASP A 222 9.41 7.65 -6.68
CA ASP A 222 9.97 8.90 -6.16
C ASP A 222 10.47 8.73 -4.71
N LEU A 223 9.72 8.00 -3.89
CA LEU A 223 10.11 7.70 -2.51
C LEU A 223 11.37 6.85 -2.49
N TYR A 224 11.49 5.85 -3.35
CA TYR A 224 12.59 4.89 -3.29
C TYR A 224 13.71 5.13 -4.31
N ASP A 225 13.70 6.22 -5.07
CA ASP A 225 14.67 6.51 -6.13
C ASP A 225 14.83 5.33 -7.12
N LEU A 226 13.72 4.94 -7.76
CA LEU A 226 13.62 3.81 -8.70
C LEU A 226 13.17 4.24 -10.10
#